data_AF-A0A812II94-F1
#
_entry.id   AF-A0A812II94-F1
#
_cell.length_a   1.000
_cell.length_b   1.000
_cell.length_c   1.000
_cell.angle_alpha   90.00
_cell.angle_beta   90.00
_cell.angle_gamma   90.00
#
_symmetry.space_group_name_H-M   'P 1'
#
loop_
_entity.id
_entity.type
_entity.pdbx_description
1 polymer ?
#
loop_
_entity_poly.entity_id
_entity_poly.type
_entity_poly.pdbx_seq_one_letter_code
_entity_poly.pdbx_strand_id
1 'polypeptide(L)'
;MADNFFQWAAARKLLRTNEVHKCEEAKLILEETFEVENEKGDRTDLSGTAEIEARHFIAALKHPLNLDRETDKNKRKGEREREREREREREREMADQMRTILDEMNRCYTALSEVEAEVLVDTEGKNLETNKQKIMSLFVKCTKQDVTLNNYKTRARNIKASPSEKVGGSKPKSPKKKKGPKAKDDKSEKPAGKHVKKDKKEKKSKKNKEECLEAQRRARDPAFEYGPPTDEEPSDASDSDGLVGAIMGDVEKGADAKSVVRLAKIASRRMRKLGRIVQGFMTRVGGVVDPHLQAIGNLATGKDYHNAARNLHSYLHSNGKTYPVPISATRLRLRRPKKGGGEFTTNYPLIYLSSWMRCILEDGGEFLLGGWTTDQPREYKAMFARFWDRYECVNQEHPIYFEKTWEQRMHCIPIAVHGDEGRGLGKHPVLVESYQPLLPWSGENQLNMVGHSFTTRLLACILPSQCYAKHDKSVDGLHQAMSNDLRALFEKGVSVEARGLGRFIFIMGLAAIGI
;
A
#
# COMPACT_ATOMS: atom_id res chain seq x y z
N MET A 1 50.87 -0.56 -1.48
CA MET A 1 49.75 -0.99 -2.36
C MET A 1 49.54 -0.04 -3.54
N ALA A 2 49.64 1.28 -3.38
CA ALA A 2 49.52 2.24 -4.49
C ALA A 2 50.67 2.16 -5.53
N ASP A 3 51.91 1.88 -5.12
CA ASP A 3 53.04 1.82 -6.06
C ASP A 3 52.94 0.63 -7.03
N ASN A 4 52.35 -0.49 -6.58
CA ASN A 4 52.07 -1.64 -7.44
C ASN A 4 51.03 -1.33 -8.52
N PHE A 5 50.16 -0.35 -8.30
CA PHE A 5 49.10 0.02 -9.24
C PHE A 5 49.65 0.84 -10.42
N PHE A 6 50.56 1.78 -10.17
CA PHE A 6 51.20 2.55 -11.25
C PHE A 6 52.14 1.68 -12.09
N GLN A 7 52.87 0.75 -11.47
CA GLN A 7 53.68 -0.23 -12.21
C GLN A 7 52.79 -1.16 -13.08
N TRP A 8 51.65 -1.61 -12.54
CA TRP A 8 50.67 -2.41 -13.27
C TRP A 8 50.07 -1.66 -14.47
N ALA A 9 49.75 -0.36 -14.29
CA ALA A 9 49.20 0.48 -15.35
C ALA A 9 50.25 0.84 -16.41
N ALA A 10 51.49 1.12 -16.00
CA ALA A 10 52.62 1.35 -16.89
C ALA A 10 52.88 0.15 -17.81
N ALA A 11 52.91 -1.06 -17.23
CA ALA A 11 53.12 -2.30 -17.98
C ALA A 11 52.03 -2.56 -19.04
N ARG A 12 50.83 -2.01 -18.85
CA ARG A 12 49.69 -2.14 -19.77
C ARG A 12 49.50 -0.92 -20.69
N LYS A 13 50.42 0.05 -20.67
CA LYS A 13 50.31 1.33 -21.39
C LYS A 13 49.03 2.11 -21.06
N LEU A 14 48.59 2.01 -19.80
CA LEU A 14 47.41 2.70 -19.27
C LEU A 14 47.77 3.97 -18.50
N LEU A 15 49.01 4.45 -18.57
CA LEU A 15 49.38 5.76 -18.02
C LEU A 15 49.08 6.86 -19.04
N ARG A 16 48.50 7.96 -18.56
CA ARG A 16 48.33 9.19 -19.35
C ARG A 16 48.81 10.39 -18.55
N THR A 17 49.27 11.43 -19.22
CA THR A 17 49.56 12.73 -18.58
C THR A 17 48.30 13.58 -18.65
N ASN A 18 47.71 13.90 -17.51
CA ASN A 18 46.50 14.71 -17.46
C ASN A 18 46.78 16.13 -17.96
N GLU A 19 45.97 16.62 -18.91
CA GLU A 19 46.22 17.90 -19.58
C GLU A 19 46.12 19.10 -18.65
N VAL A 20 45.32 19.01 -17.58
CA VAL A 20 45.00 20.14 -16.68
C VAL A 20 46.14 20.40 -15.70
N HIS A 21 46.79 19.35 -15.19
CA HIS A 21 47.82 19.48 -14.14
C HIS A 21 49.16 18.85 -14.48
N LYS A 22 49.29 18.27 -15.67
CA LYS A 22 50.54 17.70 -16.20
C LYS A 22 51.17 16.61 -15.33
N CYS A 23 50.37 15.91 -14.51
CA CYS A 23 50.84 14.74 -13.75
C CYS A 23 50.40 13.44 -14.43
N GLU A 24 51.19 12.37 -14.26
CA GLU A 24 50.83 11.03 -14.72
C GLU A 24 49.70 10.43 -13.88
N GLU A 25 48.69 9.90 -14.56
CA GLU A 25 47.55 9.22 -13.96
C GLU A 25 47.39 7.83 -14.60
N ALA A 26 47.10 6.82 -13.79
CA ALA A 26 46.78 5.48 -14.24
C ALA A 26 45.29 5.35 -14.60
N LYS A 27 45.02 4.94 -15.85
CA LYS A 27 43.68 4.68 -16.39
C LYS A 27 43.19 3.31 -15.91
N LEU A 28 42.10 3.31 -15.14
CA LEU A 28 41.42 2.08 -14.74
C LEU A 28 40.27 1.83 -15.73
N ILE A 29 40.41 0.80 -16.56
CA ILE A 29 39.34 0.36 -17.47
C ILE A 29 38.55 -0.72 -16.74
N LEU A 30 37.29 -0.43 -16.43
CA LEU A 30 36.35 -1.42 -15.92
C LEU A 30 35.49 -1.88 -17.10
N GLU A 31 35.72 -3.10 -17.53
CA GLU A 31 34.88 -3.81 -18.50
C GLU A 31 33.95 -4.74 -17.74
N GLU A 32 32.64 -4.51 -17.86
CA GLU A 32 31.61 -5.43 -17.38
C GLU A 32 30.85 -6.00 -18.57
N THR A 33 30.75 -7.33 -18.62
CA THR A 33 29.93 -8.06 -19.58
C THR A 33 28.76 -8.74 -18.87
N PHE A 34 27.57 -8.59 -19.42
CA PHE A 34 26.33 -9.20 -18.94
C PHE A 34 25.76 -10.09 -20.04
N GLU A 35 25.53 -11.36 -19.73
CA GLU A 35 24.86 -12.28 -20.64
C GLU A 35 23.40 -12.42 -20.22
N VAL A 36 22.47 -12.18 -21.16
CA VAL A 36 21.03 -12.34 -20.94
C VAL A 36 20.51 -13.44 -21.87
N GLU A 37 20.04 -14.54 -21.29
CA GLU A 37 19.42 -15.65 -22.02
C GLU A 37 17.88 -15.59 -21.86
N ASN A 38 17.14 -15.55 -22.96
CA ASN A 38 15.68 -15.51 -22.94
C ASN A 38 15.07 -16.92 -22.81
N GLU A 39 13.74 -17.02 -22.65
CA GLU A 39 13.03 -18.30 -22.48
C GLU A 39 13.11 -19.23 -23.71
N LYS A 40 13.54 -18.72 -24.87
CA LYS A 40 13.77 -19.50 -26.09
C LYS A 40 15.21 -20.00 -26.21
N GLY A 41 16.09 -19.64 -25.28
CA GLY A 41 17.51 -19.98 -25.30
C GLY A 41 18.36 -19.01 -26.12
N ASP A 42 17.80 -17.88 -26.58
CA ASP A 42 18.59 -16.87 -27.29
C ASP A 42 19.42 -16.09 -26.29
N ARG A 43 20.74 -16.03 -26.53
CA ARG A 43 21.70 -15.27 -25.71
C ARG A 43 21.97 -13.92 -26.33
N THR A 44 21.93 -12.88 -25.51
CA THR A 44 22.32 -11.52 -25.86
C THR A 44 23.39 -11.05 -24.87
N ASP A 45 24.56 -10.73 -25.40
CA ASP A 45 25.67 -10.22 -24.60
C ASP A 45 25.68 -8.70 -24.64
N LEU A 46 25.67 -8.08 -23.46
CA LEU A 46 25.71 -6.64 -23.25
C LEU A 46 27.01 -6.30 -22.53
N SER A 47 27.94 -5.65 -23.22
CA SER A 47 29.18 -5.14 -22.63
C SER A 47 29.10 -3.64 -22.39
N GLY A 48 29.44 -3.20 -21.19
CA GLY A 48 29.62 -1.78 -20.84
C GLY A 48 31.04 -1.52 -20.35
N THR A 49 31.66 -0.45 -20.85
CA THR A 49 32.95 0.03 -20.34
C THR A 49 32.75 1.31 -19.56
N ALA A 50 33.36 1.39 -18.38
CA ALA A 50 33.34 2.59 -17.54
C ALA A 50 34.77 3.01 -17.22
N GLU A 51 35.08 4.29 -17.47
CA GLU A 51 36.34 4.91 -17.12
C GLU A 51 36.18 5.68 -15.80
N ILE A 52 36.97 5.33 -14.78
CA ILE A 52 36.92 6.00 -13.48
C ILE A 52 38.27 6.69 -13.20
N GLU A 53 38.23 8.00 -12.97
CA GLU A 53 39.41 8.80 -12.64
C GLU A 53 39.78 8.69 -11.14
N ALA A 54 41.05 8.44 -10.84
CA ALA A 54 41.56 8.04 -9.52
C ALA A 54 41.60 9.15 -8.44
N ARG A 55 40.94 10.29 -8.64
CA ARG A 55 40.99 11.43 -7.70
C ARG A 55 40.26 11.19 -6.38
N HIS A 56 39.47 10.12 -6.24
CA HIS A 56 38.71 9.83 -5.02
C HIS A 56 39.41 8.93 -4.00
N PHE A 57 40.59 8.36 -4.31
CA PHE A 57 41.23 7.38 -3.42
C PHE A 57 42.41 7.93 -2.60
N ILE A 58 43.08 9.00 -3.04
CA ILE A 58 44.34 9.47 -2.44
C ILE A 58 44.14 10.56 -1.36
N ALA A 59 43.00 11.26 -1.34
CA ALA A 59 42.73 12.33 -0.36
C ALA A 59 42.58 11.83 1.09
N ALA A 60 42.49 10.52 1.33
CA ALA A 60 42.26 9.95 2.65
C ALA A 60 43.53 9.62 3.46
N LEU A 61 44.74 9.75 2.89
CA LEU A 61 45.96 9.16 3.47
C LEU A 61 47.08 10.13 3.87
N LYS A 62 46.88 11.44 3.81
CA LYS A 62 47.89 12.41 4.29
C LYS A 62 47.26 13.55 5.09
N HIS A 63 47.17 13.38 6.41
CA HIS A 63 47.07 14.51 7.34
C HIS A 63 48.22 14.43 8.36
N PRO A 64 49.14 15.41 8.40
CA PRO A 64 50.06 15.61 9.50
C PRO A 64 49.35 16.21 10.71
N LEU A 65 49.94 15.98 11.88
CA LEU A 65 49.46 16.37 13.20
C LEU A 65 49.39 17.90 13.39
N ASN A 66 48.25 18.32 13.96
CA ASN A 66 48.00 19.50 14.81
C ASN A 66 49.03 20.63 14.78
N LEU A 67 48.64 21.75 14.18
CA LEU A 67 48.69 23.08 14.80
C LEU A 67 47.55 23.93 14.19
N ASP A 68 46.88 24.70 15.06
CA ASP A 68 45.72 25.60 14.82
C ASP A 68 44.33 24.97 14.58
N ARG A 69 43.69 24.55 15.68
CA ARG A 69 42.29 24.05 15.72
C ARG A 69 41.21 25.11 15.47
N GLU A 70 41.53 26.41 15.49
CA GLU A 70 40.53 27.47 15.32
C GLU A 70 40.36 27.91 13.87
N THR A 71 41.44 28.00 13.10
CA THR A 71 41.38 28.35 11.67
C THR A 71 40.69 27.25 10.84
N ASP A 72 40.87 25.98 11.22
CA ASP A 72 40.26 24.82 10.54
C ASP A 72 38.73 24.74 10.75
N LYS A 73 38.21 25.23 11.88
CA LYS A 73 36.75 25.27 12.12
C LYS A 73 36.04 26.28 11.22
N ASN A 74 36.63 27.46 11.03
CA ASN A 74 36.06 28.49 10.17
C ASN A 74 36.11 28.09 8.69
N LYS A 75 37.20 27.43 8.26
CA LYS A 75 37.32 26.89 6.91
C LYS A 75 36.27 25.81 6.61
N ARG A 76 36.07 24.86 7.53
CA ARG A 76 35.03 23.82 7.40
C ARG A 76 33.61 24.38 7.42
N LYS A 77 33.37 25.47 8.15
CA LYS A 77 32.06 26.15 8.15
C LYS A 77 31.76 26.77 6.77
N GLY A 78 32.72 27.46 6.17
CA GLY A 78 32.58 28.06 4.84
C GLY A 78 32.41 27.01 3.72
N GLU A 79 33.13 25.88 3.80
CA GLU A 79 32.99 24.79 2.82
C GLU A 79 31.59 24.14 2.90
N ARG A 80 31.08 23.90 4.12
CA ARG A 80 29.72 23.36 4.31
C ARG A 80 28.63 24.30 3.81
N GLU A 81 28.81 25.61 3.95
CA GLU A 81 27.86 26.59 3.46
C GLU A 81 27.82 26.64 1.93
N ARG A 82 28.99 26.63 1.28
CA ARG A 82 29.09 26.52 -0.19
C ARG A 82 28.52 25.21 -0.73
N GLU A 83 28.71 24.10 -0.02
CA GLU A 83 28.13 22.81 -0.40
C GLU A 83 26.59 22.83 -0.31
N ARG A 84 26.04 23.38 0.77
CA ARG A 84 24.59 23.59 0.92
C ARG A 84 24.02 24.52 -0.14
N GLU A 85 24.76 25.55 -0.53
CA GLU A 85 24.34 26.47 -1.59
C GLU A 85 24.28 25.76 -2.95
N ARG A 86 25.30 24.97 -3.30
CA ARG A 86 25.29 24.12 -4.50
C ARG A 86 24.18 23.08 -4.49
N GLU A 87 23.86 22.51 -3.33
CA GLU A 87 22.74 21.56 -3.19
C GLU A 87 21.40 22.26 -3.45
N ARG A 88 21.19 23.45 -2.86
CA ARG A 88 19.99 24.27 -3.12
C ARG A 88 19.88 24.69 -4.58
N GLU A 89 20.99 25.00 -5.24
CA GLU A 89 21.00 25.34 -6.67
C GLU A 89 20.54 24.16 -7.52
N ARG A 90 21.08 22.95 -7.27
CA ARG A 90 20.64 21.71 -7.94
C ARG A 90 19.17 21.39 -7.68
N GLU A 91 18.68 21.63 -6.46
CA GLU A 91 17.26 21.46 -6.13
C GLU A 91 16.37 22.41 -6.92
N ARG A 92 16.79 23.68 -7.10
CA ARG A 92 16.07 24.66 -7.93
C ARG A 92 16.07 24.24 -9.39
N GLU A 93 17.22 23.90 -9.95
CA GLU A 93 17.33 23.44 -11.35
C GLU A 93 16.44 22.22 -11.61
N MET A 94 16.41 21.25 -10.69
CA MET A 94 15.55 20.09 -10.81
C MET A 94 14.06 20.45 -10.72
N ALA A 95 13.70 21.37 -9.83
CA ALA A 95 12.32 21.85 -9.71
C ALA A 95 11.86 22.59 -10.98
N ASP A 96 12.71 23.41 -11.57
CA ASP A 96 12.42 24.13 -12.81
C ASP A 96 12.26 23.18 -14.01
N GLN A 97 13.10 22.15 -14.09
CA GLN A 97 12.96 21.07 -15.09
C GLN A 97 11.66 20.29 -14.92
N MET A 98 11.30 19.92 -13.69
CA MET A 98 10.03 19.24 -13.42
C MET A 98 8.83 20.12 -13.79
N ARG A 99 8.90 21.43 -13.53
CA ARG A 99 7.86 22.39 -13.92
C ARG A 99 7.69 22.45 -15.44
N THR A 100 8.80 22.49 -16.19
CA THR A 100 8.77 22.51 -17.65
C THR A 100 8.13 21.24 -18.22
N ILE A 101 8.43 20.06 -17.65
CA ILE A 101 7.81 18.79 -18.05
C ILE A 101 6.30 18.79 -17.77
N LEU A 102 5.89 19.30 -16.60
CA LEU A 102 4.48 19.42 -16.26
C LEU A 102 3.72 20.37 -17.19
N ASP A 103 4.33 21.50 -17.55
CA ASP A 103 3.75 22.44 -18.51
C ASP A 103 3.61 21.79 -19.90
N GLU A 104 4.60 21.01 -20.34
CA GLU A 104 4.52 20.28 -21.60
C GLU A 104 3.46 19.16 -21.58
N MET A 105 3.34 18.42 -20.47
CA MET A 105 2.26 17.45 -20.27
C MET A 105 0.90 18.11 -20.35
N ASN A 106 0.70 19.23 -19.65
CA ASN A 106 -0.56 19.97 -19.66
C ASN A 106 -0.93 20.41 -21.09
N ARG A 107 0.03 20.95 -21.84
CA ARG A 107 -0.18 21.29 -23.26
C ARG A 107 -0.58 20.08 -24.10
N CYS A 108 0.04 18.92 -23.89
CA CYS A 108 -0.31 17.71 -24.62
C CYS A 108 -1.72 17.22 -24.27
N TYR A 109 -2.14 17.31 -23.00
CA TYR A 109 -3.50 16.96 -22.57
C TYR A 109 -4.57 17.91 -23.12
N THR A 110 -4.28 19.22 -23.15
CA THR A 110 -5.18 20.19 -23.79
C THR A 110 -5.35 19.87 -25.28
N ALA A 111 -4.25 19.65 -26.00
CA ALA A 111 -4.30 19.29 -27.41
C ALA A 111 -5.01 17.94 -27.64
N LEU A 112 -4.86 16.96 -26.74
CA LEU A 112 -5.56 15.69 -26.84
C LEU A 112 -7.07 15.89 -26.70
N SER A 113 -7.49 16.70 -25.73
CA SER A 113 -8.90 17.02 -25.48
C SER A 113 -9.53 17.76 -26.67
N GLU A 114 -8.77 18.66 -27.32
CA GLU A 114 -9.22 19.35 -28.53
C GLU A 114 -9.43 18.38 -29.70
N VAL A 115 -8.51 17.44 -29.93
CA VAL A 115 -8.66 16.44 -31.01
C VAL A 115 -9.80 15.46 -30.70
N GLU A 116 -9.99 15.07 -29.44
CA GLU A 116 -11.15 14.26 -29.04
C GLU A 116 -12.47 14.98 -29.32
N ALA A 117 -12.54 16.29 -29.05
CA ALA A 117 -13.70 17.10 -29.40
C ALA A 117 -13.90 17.18 -30.93
N GLU A 118 -12.84 17.31 -31.73
CA GLU A 118 -12.92 17.25 -33.21
C GLU A 118 -13.50 15.91 -33.69
N VAL A 119 -13.08 14.79 -33.10
CA VAL A 119 -13.59 13.45 -33.44
C VAL A 119 -15.08 13.32 -33.14
N LEU A 120 -15.55 13.88 -32.03
CA LEU A 120 -16.96 13.83 -31.66
C LEU A 120 -17.85 14.66 -32.59
N VAL A 121 -17.32 15.72 -33.21
CA VAL A 121 -18.06 16.59 -34.14
C VAL A 121 -17.99 16.09 -35.60
N ASP A 122 -17.01 15.25 -35.96
CA ASP A 122 -16.87 14.65 -37.30
C ASP A 122 -17.87 13.53 -37.57
N THR A 123 -19.15 13.90 -37.69
CA THR A 123 -20.28 12.99 -37.95
C THR A 123 -20.19 12.26 -39.30
N GLU A 124 -19.46 12.82 -40.27
CA GLU A 124 -19.29 12.23 -41.60
C GLU A 124 -18.07 11.29 -41.68
N GLY A 125 -17.25 11.23 -40.62
CA GLY A 125 -16.07 10.37 -40.52
C GLY A 125 -14.97 10.69 -41.53
N LYS A 126 -14.96 11.89 -42.13
CA LYS A 126 -14.03 12.27 -43.21
C LYS A 126 -12.59 12.40 -42.72
N ASN A 127 -12.39 12.69 -41.44
CA ASN A 127 -11.08 12.92 -40.83
C ASN A 127 -10.71 11.87 -39.77
N LEU A 128 -11.47 10.79 -39.65
CA LEU A 128 -11.34 9.83 -38.55
C LEU A 128 -9.92 9.23 -38.45
N GLU A 129 -9.34 8.81 -39.57
CA GLU A 129 -8.01 8.19 -39.58
C GLU A 129 -6.91 9.22 -39.25
N THR A 130 -7.02 10.44 -39.77
CA THR A 130 -6.11 11.54 -39.45
C THR A 130 -6.17 11.91 -37.97
N ASN A 131 -7.37 12.00 -37.40
CA ASN A 131 -7.57 12.33 -35.99
C ASN A 131 -7.11 11.19 -35.08
N LYS A 132 -7.33 9.93 -35.47
CA LYS A 132 -6.77 8.77 -34.77
C LYS A 132 -5.25 8.82 -34.72
N GLN A 133 -4.58 9.17 -35.82
CA GLN A 133 -3.12 9.34 -35.85
C GLN A 133 -2.65 10.50 -34.96
N LYS A 134 -3.38 11.62 -34.93
CA LYS A 134 -3.10 12.75 -34.01
C LYS A 134 -3.23 12.33 -32.55
N ILE A 135 -4.32 11.64 -32.18
CA ILE A 135 -4.57 11.13 -30.82
C ILE A 135 -3.43 10.20 -30.40
N MET A 136 -3.07 9.23 -31.24
CA MET A 136 -1.98 8.30 -30.95
C MET A 136 -0.64 9.02 -30.77
N SER A 137 -0.35 10.01 -31.61
CA SER A 137 0.88 10.82 -31.49
C SER A 137 0.92 11.63 -30.18
N LEU A 138 -0.19 12.27 -29.81
CA LEU A 138 -0.30 13.02 -28.55
C LEU A 138 -0.20 12.09 -27.34
N PHE A 139 -0.83 10.91 -27.38
CA PHE A 139 -0.74 9.91 -26.32
C PHE A 139 0.70 9.43 -26.09
N VAL A 140 1.45 9.16 -27.17
CA VAL A 140 2.88 8.79 -27.08
C VAL A 140 3.70 9.93 -26.46
N LYS A 141 3.43 11.18 -26.82
CA LYS A 141 4.11 12.36 -26.22
C LYS A 141 3.81 12.47 -24.72
N CYS A 142 2.55 12.38 -24.31
CA CYS A 142 2.17 12.38 -22.89
C CYS A 142 2.89 11.29 -22.11
N THR A 143 2.91 10.06 -22.66
CA THR A 143 3.55 8.91 -22.02
C THR A 143 5.07 9.12 -21.86
N LYS A 144 5.73 9.69 -22.87
CA LYS A 144 7.17 10.00 -22.81
C LYS A 144 7.48 11.02 -21.72
N GLN A 145 6.64 12.05 -21.57
CA GLN A 145 6.82 13.06 -20.54
C GLN A 145 6.55 12.51 -19.14
N ASP A 146 5.54 11.64 -18.98
CA ASP A 146 5.27 10.97 -17.70
C ASP A 146 6.44 10.09 -17.23
N VAL A 147 7.03 9.30 -18.14
CA VAL A 147 8.23 8.50 -17.85
C VAL A 147 9.41 9.41 -17.45
N THR A 148 9.57 10.54 -18.14
CA THR A 148 10.62 11.51 -17.83
C THR A 148 10.41 12.12 -16.43
N LEU A 149 9.19 12.53 -16.11
CA LEU A 149 8.83 13.06 -14.78
C LEU A 149 9.07 12.03 -13.67
N ASN A 150 8.72 10.76 -13.90
CA ASN A 150 8.94 9.66 -12.96
C ASN A 150 10.45 9.41 -12.72
N ASN A 151 11.29 9.58 -13.74
CA ASN A 151 12.75 9.51 -13.58
C ASN A 151 13.28 10.66 -12.71
N TYR A 152 12.80 11.90 -12.91
CA TYR A 152 13.17 13.03 -12.06
C TYR A 152 12.71 12.84 -10.60
N LYS A 153 11.48 12.36 -10.39
CA LYS A 153 10.95 12.05 -9.06
C LYS A 153 11.80 11.00 -8.33
N THR A 154 12.33 10.03 -9.05
CA THR A 154 13.22 9.00 -8.49
C THR A 154 14.59 9.59 -8.12
N ARG A 155 15.16 10.45 -8.98
CA ARG A 155 16.42 11.16 -8.70
C ARG A 155 16.29 12.10 -7.49
N ALA A 156 15.20 12.85 -7.39
CA ALA A 156 14.92 13.75 -6.28
C ALA A 156 14.91 13.05 -4.92
N ARG A 157 14.40 11.79 -4.85
CA ARG A 157 14.41 10.99 -3.62
C ARG A 157 15.82 10.59 -3.19
N ASN A 158 16.72 10.39 -4.14
CA ASN A 158 18.09 9.96 -3.86
C ASN A 158 18.97 11.13 -3.37
N ILE A 159 18.69 12.37 -3.77
CA ILE A 159 19.41 13.55 -3.30
C ILE A 159 19.24 13.73 -1.77
N LYS A 160 18.04 13.51 -1.25
CA LYS A 160 17.75 13.64 0.20
C LYS A 160 18.33 12.53 1.09
N ALA A 161 18.98 11.52 0.51
CA ALA A 161 19.49 10.36 1.24
C ALA A 161 20.99 10.42 1.57
N SER A 162 21.65 11.57 1.36
CA SER A 162 23.05 11.75 1.76
C SER A 162 23.20 11.49 3.27
N PRO A 163 24.07 10.56 3.67
CA PRO A 163 24.16 10.13 5.06
C PRO A 163 24.70 11.27 5.90
N SER A 164 23.85 11.84 6.77
CA SER A 164 24.34 12.70 7.84
C SER A 164 25.41 11.91 8.60
N GLU A 165 26.64 12.45 8.61
CA GLU A 165 27.78 11.88 9.31
C GLU A 165 27.39 11.61 10.77
N LYS A 166 27.03 10.36 11.07
CA LYS A 166 26.87 9.90 12.44
C LYS A 166 28.25 9.89 13.04
N VAL A 167 28.55 10.95 13.80
CA VAL A 167 29.70 11.03 14.70
C VAL A 167 29.73 9.77 15.55
N GLY A 168 30.70 8.90 15.28
CA GLY A 168 30.82 7.57 15.86
C GLY A 168 31.19 7.63 17.34
N GLY A 169 30.21 7.55 18.22
CA GLY A 169 30.42 7.22 19.63
C GLY A 169 30.61 5.71 19.81
N SER A 170 31.85 5.27 19.98
CA SER A 170 32.20 3.89 20.31
C SER A 170 31.76 3.55 21.75
N LYS A 171 30.85 2.59 21.90
CA LYS A 171 30.53 1.98 23.22
C LYS A 171 31.39 0.72 23.45
N PRO A 172 31.90 0.50 24.67
CA PRO A 172 32.74 -0.65 25.01
C PRO A 172 31.96 -1.96 25.05
N LYS A 173 32.59 -3.03 24.54
CA LYS A 173 32.07 -4.42 24.54
C LYS A 173 32.21 -5.05 25.92
N SER A 174 31.13 -5.60 26.47
CA SER A 174 31.14 -6.44 27.67
C SER A 174 31.44 -7.92 27.35
N PRO A 175 32.03 -8.71 28.27
CA PRO A 175 32.64 -10.01 27.97
C PRO A 175 31.63 -11.18 27.94
N LYS A 176 31.84 -12.11 27.00
CA LYS A 176 31.11 -13.38 26.85
C LYS A 176 31.47 -14.37 27.97
N LYS A 177 30.47 -14.85 28.70
CA LYS A 177 30.59 -15.96 29.68
C LYS A 177 30.62 -17.31 28.94
N LYS A 178 31.71 -18.07 29.09
CA LYS A 178 31.88 -19.46 28.61
C LYS A 178 30.95 -20.41 29.39
N LYS A 179 30.17 -21.25 28.69
CA LYS A 179 29.47 -22.41 29.27
C LYS A 179 30.35 -23.65 29.12
N GLY A 180 30.56 -24.37 30.22
CA GLY A 180 31.26 -25.65 30.27
C GLY A 180 30.43 -26.83 29.73
N PRO A 181 31.07 -27.99 29.50
CA PRO A 181 30.49 -29.13 28.81
C PRO A 181 29.63 -29.98 29.77
N LYS A 182 28.46 -30.43 29.29
CA LYS A 182 27.62 -31.40 29.98
C LYS A 182 28.06 -32.83 29.67
N ALA A 183 28.17 -33.63 30.72
CA ALA A 183 28.42 -35.06 30.71
C ALA A 183 27.30 -35.84 29.99
N LYS A 184 27.74 -36.95 29.38
CA LYS A 184 26.90 -38.00 28.78
C LYS A 184 26.51 -38.96 29.89
N ASP A 185 25.22 -39.29 29.98
CA ASP A 185 24.73 -40.42 30.77
C ASP A 185 23.84 -41.33 29.91
N ASP A 186 23.93 -42.59 30.28
CA ASP A 186 23.56 -43.81 29.57
C ASP A 186 22.08 -44.00 29.25
N LYS A 187 21.86 -44.73 28.16
CA LYS A 187 20.56 -45.27 27.73
C LYS A 187 20.32 -46.61 28.42
N SER A 188 19.26 -46.71 29.21
CA SER A 188 18.61 -47.99 29.53
C SER A 188 17.13 -47.96 29.15
N GLU A 189 16.79 -48.96 28.34
CA GLU A 189 15.57 -49.78 28.21
C GLU A 189 14.16 -49.21 28.46
N LYS A 190 13.30 -49.50 27.48
CA LYS A 190 11.84 -49.34 27.48
C LYS A 190 11.18 -50.39 28.38
N PRO A 191 9.95 -50.11 28.85
CA PRO A 191 8.86 -50.96 28.41
C PRO A 191 7.59 -50.22 27.97
N ALA A 192 6.78 -50.95 27.21
CA ALA A 192 5.53 -50.54 26.62
C ALA A 192 4.41 -50.35 27.67
N GLY A 193 3.55 -49.36 27.44
CA GLY A 193 2.32 -49.17 28.20
C GLY A 193 1.35 -48.21 27.49
N LYS A 194 0.33 -48.77 26.85
CA LYS A 194 -0.89 -48.09 26.38
C LYS A 194 -1.73 -47.68 27.60
N HIS A 195 -2.21 -46.43 27.69
CA HIS A 195 -3.64 -46.09 27.94
C HIS A 195 -3.94 -44.58 28.13
N VAL A 196 -5.13 -44.19 27.63
CA VAL A 196 -6.04 -43.07 28.00
C VAL A 196 -5.52 -41.61 28.02
N LYS A 197 -5.87 -40.83 27.00
CA LYS A 197 -6.09 -39.37 27.09
C LYS A 197 -7.22 -38.93 26.15
N LYS A 198 -8.47 -38.87 26.65
CA LYS A 198 -9.57 -38.21 25.94
C LYS A 198 -10.23 -37.04 26.69
N ASP A 199 -10.07 -36.90 28.00
CA ASP A 199 -10.89 -35.93 28.77
C ASP A 199 -10.25 -34.56 29.05
N LYS A 200 -9.00 -34.31 28.65
CA LYS A 200 -8.33 -33.02 28.91
C LYS A 200 -8.52 -31.95 27.83
N LYS A 201 -9.03 -32.32 26.65
CA LYS A 201 -9.16 -31.39 25.51
C LYS A 201 -10.45 -30.55 25.59
N GLU A 202 -11.49 -31.06 26.24
CA GLU A 202 -12.80 -30.40 26.30
C GLU A 202 -12.87 -29.28 27.36
N LYS A 203 -12.21 -29.46 28.52
CA LYS A 203 -12.12 -28.40 29.56
C LYS A 203 -11.32 -27.18 29.12
N LYS A 204 -10.32 -27.32 28.25
CA LYS A 204 -9.51 -26.19 27.76
C LYS A 204 -10.25 -25.35 26.71
N SER A 205 -11.18 -25.96 25.97
CA SER A 205 -12.01 -25.27 24.97
C SER A 205 -13.10 -24.40 25.61
N LYS A 206 -13.67 -24.83 26.76
CA LYS A 206 -14.70 -24.04 27.46
C LYS A 206 -14.12 -22.80 28.14
N LYS A 207 -12.96 -22.94 28.79
CA LYS A 207 -12.28 -21.82 29.47
C LYS A 207 -11.89 -20.68 28.52
N ASN A 208 -11.39 -21.00 27.33
CA ASN A 208 -11.03 -19.99 26.33
C ASN A 208 -12.25 -19.26 25.73
N LYS A 209 -13.43 -19.89 25.72
CA LYS A 209 -14.66 -19.29 25.19
C LYS A 209 -15.27 -18.30 26.20
N GLU A 210 -15.17 -18.60 27.49
CA GLU A 210 -15.67 -17.78 28.58
C GLU A 210 -14.80 -16.52 28.79
N GLU A 211 -13.47 -16.66 28.74
CA GLU A 211 -12.54 -15.51 28.79
C GLU A 211 -12.71 -14.54 27.61
N CYS A 212 -13.13 -15.04 26.43
CA CYS A 212 -13.39 -14.21 25.24
C CYS A 212 -14.70 -13.40 25.38
N LEU A 213 -15.77 -14.02 25.91
CA LEU A 213 -17.05 -13.35 26.15
C LEU A 213 -16.95 -12.28 27.24
N GLU A 214 -16.11 -12.48 28.25
CA GLU A 214 -15.91 -11.50 29.32
C GLU A 214 -15.08 -10.29 28.87
N ALA A 215 -14.12 -10.48 27.96
CA ALA A 215 -13.39 -9.39 27.30
C ALA A 215 -14.31 -8.51 26.44
N GLN A 216 -15.32 -9.10 25.78
CA GLN A 216 -16.33 -8.35 25.02
C GLN A 216 -17.25 -7.50 25.89
N ARG A 217 -17.54 -7.95 27.13
CA ARG A 217 -18.38 -7.18 28.08
C ARG A 217 -17.66 -5.96 28.66
N ARG A 218 -16.34 -6.04 28.87
CA ARG A 218 -15.53 -4.92 29.39
C ARG A 218 -15.30 -3.78 28.40
N ALA A 219 -15.55 -4.01 27.12
CA ALA A 219 -15.36 -3.01 26.06
C ALA A 219 -16.57 -2.06 25.86
N ARG A 220 -17.59 -2.10 26.74
CA ARG A 220 -18.89 -1.44 26.52
C ARG A 220 -19.28 -0.34 27.51
N ASP A 221 -18.36 0.18 28.32
CA ASP A 221 -18.62 1.36 29.17
C ASP A 221 -17.85 2.59 28.68
N PRO A 222 -18.53 3.68 28.27
CA PRO A 222 -17.89 4.96 28.04
C PRO A 222 -18.39 5.99 29.07
N ALA A 223 -17.54 6.38 30.01
CA ALA A 223 -17.70 7.64 30.73
C ALA A 223 -16.30 8.19 31.05
N PHE A 224 -15.77 9.00 30.13
CA PHE A 224 -14.60 9.84 30.41
C PHE A 224 -14.72 11.15 29.63
N GLU A 225 -15.13 12.21 30.32
CA GLU A 225 -15.17 13.58 29.80
C GLU A 225 -13.76 14.19 29.79
N TYR A 226 -13.38 14.80 28.68
CA TYR A 226 -12.20 15.66 28.57
C TYR A 226 -12.63 17.13 28.53
N GLY A 227 -12.11 17.93 29.46
CA GLY A 227 -12.19 19.40 29.44
C GLY A 227 -11.25 20.02 28.40
N PRO A 228 -11.44 21.32 28.07
CA PRO A 228 -10.80 21.95 26.92
C PRO A 228 -9.34 22.37 27.22
N PRO A 229 -8.45 22.35 26.22
CA PRO A 229 -7.08 22.82 26.38
C PRO A 229 -6.96 24.33 26.12
N THR A 230 -6.11 24.99 26.90
CA THR A 230 -5.68 26.38 26.74
C THR A 230 -4.39 26.48 25.90
N ASP A 231 -4.24 27.65 25.28
CA ASP A 231 -3.34 27.97 24.18
C ASP A 231 -1.84 28.17 24.53
N GLU A 232 -1.05 27.93 23.48
CA GLU A 232 0.26 28.48 23.07
C GLU A 232 1.55 28.23 23.89
N GLU A 233 2.50 27.52 23.27
CA GLU A 233 3.87 28.02 22.99
C GLU A 233 4.66 27.08 22.02
N PRO A 234 5.75 27.56 21.35
CA PRO A 234 6.19 27.06 20.05
C PRO A 234 7.19 25.88 20.13
N SER A 235 7.11 24.93 19.20
CA SER A 235 7.98 23.74 19.15
C SER A 235 8.83 23.66 17.89
N ASP A 236 10.13 23.36 18.07
CA ASP A 236 11.09 22.92 17.05
C ASP A 236 10.54 21.78 16.16
N ALA A 237 10.26 22.10 14.89
CA ALA A 237 9.42 21.33 13.97
C ALA A 237 10.16 20.65 12.79
N SER A 238 11.39 20.14 12.96
CA SER A 238 12.12 19.53 11.82
C SER A 238 11.92 18.01 11.62
N ASP A 239 11.41 17.30 12.64
CA ASP A 239 11.07 15.86 12.57
C ASP A 239 9.55 15.59 12.52
N SER A 240 8.71 16.64 12.59
CA SER A 240 7.24 16.53 12.56
C SER A 240 6.69 16.17 11.19
N ASP A 241 7.27 16.74 10.15
CA ASP A 241 6.72 16.72 8.79
C ASP A 241 6.88 15.36 8.13
N GLY A 242 7.91 14.60 8.51
CA GLY A 242 8.13 13.25 7.98
C GLY A 242 7.07 12.23 8.40
N LEU A 243 6.45 12.40 9.57
CA LEU A 243 5.40 11.49 10.05
C LEU A 243 4.05 11.82 9.40
N VAL A 244 3.69 13.10 9.32
CA VAL A 244 2.45 13.55 8.67
C VAL A 244 2.51 13.24 7.18
N GLY A 245 3.63 13.54 6.51
CA GLY A 245 3.83 13.20 5.11
C GLY A 245 3.84 11.69 4.84
N ALA A 246 4.37 10.87 5.75
CA ALA A 246 4.33 9.42 5.62
C ALA A 246 2.93 8.83 5.89
N ILE A 247 2.18 9.38 6.87
CA ILE A 247 0.80 8.95 7.16
C ILE A 247 -0.12 9.35 6.01
N MET A 248 -0.11 10.62 5.59
CA MET A 248 -0.96 11.10 4.49
C MET A 248 -0.59 10.42 3.17
N GLY A 249 0.70 10.27 2.88
CA GLY A 249 1.17 9.61 1.67
C GLY A 249 0.89 8.10 1.61
N ASP A 250 0.83 7.41 2.76
CA ASP A 250 0.48 5.99 2.84
C ASP A 250 -1.07 5.78 2.89
N VAL A 251 -1.84 6.74 3.40
CA VAL A 251 -3.33 6.72 3.36
C VAL A 251 -3.85 6.88 1.95
N GLU A 252 -3.34 7.87 1.19
CA GLU A 252 -3.76 8.11 -0.21
C GLU A 252 -3.39 6.95 -1.14
N LYS A 253 -2.30 6.23 -0.84
CA LYS A 253 -1.78 5.13 -1.67
C LYS A 253 -2.20 3.75 -1.21
N GLY A 254 -2.98 3.65 -0.12
CA GLY A 254 -3.25 2.42 0.61
C GLY A 254 -1.99 1.85 1.28
N ALA A 255 -2.01 1.79 2.60
CA ALA A 255 -0.87 1.31 3.37
C ALA A 255 -0.77 -0.22 3.30
N ASP A 256 0.32 -0.74 2.73
CA ASP A 256 0.63 -2.17 2.85
C ASP A 256 0.92 -2.52 4.33
N ALA A 257 0.87 -3.81 4.67
CA ALA A 257 1.09 -4.24 6.05
C ALA A 257 2.47 -3.85 6.61
N LYS A 258 3.50 -3.69 5.77
CA LYS A 258 4.82 -3.23 6.22
C LYS A 258 4.77 -1.76 6.57
N SER A 259 4.13 -0.94 5.75
CA SER A 259 3.89 0.49 6.00
C SER A 259 3.08 0.70 7.26
N VAL A 260 1.96 -0.02 7.45
CA VAL A 260 1.15 0.05 8.68
C VAL A 260 1.99 -0.27 9.91
N VAL A 261 2.72 -1.38 9.90
CA VAL A 261 3.55 -1.80 11.04
C VAL A 261 4.71 -0.82 11.28
N ARG A 262 5.32 -0.28 10.22
CA ARG A 262 6.38 0.73 10.30
C ARG A 262 5.84 2.02 10.92
N LEU A 263 4.71 2.54 10.44
CA LEU A 263 4.08 3.76 10.94
C LEU A 263 3.69 3.60 12.40
N ALA A 264 3.06 2.49 12.78
CA ALA A 264 2.72 2.20 14.17
C ALA A 264 3.96 2.18 15.08
N LYS A 265 5.08 1.62 14.60
CA LYS A 265 6.37 1.61 15.31
C LYS A 265 6.96 3.01 15.46
N ILE A 266 6.84 3.87 14.45
CA ILE A 266 7.30 5.27 14.52
C ILE A 266 6.41 6.06 15.50
N ALA A 267 5.09 5.97 15.36
CA ALA A 267 4.13 6.61 16.26
C ALA A 267 4.35 6.20 17.73
N SER A 268 4.49 4.90 18.01
CA SER A 268 4.77 4.36 19.35
C SER A 268 6.11 4.86 19.92
N ARG A 269 7.14 5.09 19.09
CA ARG A 269 8.42 5.68 19.55
C ARG A 269 8.27 7.16 19.86
N ARG A 270 7.51 7.90 19.04
CA ARG A 270 7.28 9.33 19.21
C ARG A 270 6.48 9.63 20.47
N MET A 271 5.39 8.91 20.71
CA MET A 271 4.58 9.05 21.93
C MET A 271 5.43 8.83 23.20
N ARG A 272 6.32 7.83 23.19
CA ARG A 272 7.29 7.60 24.27
C ARG A 272 8.31 8.73 24.43
N LYS A 273 8.72 9.40 23.35
CA LYS A 273 9.66 10.54 23.40
C LYS A 273 8.99 11.80 23.92
N LEU A 274 7.77 12.10 23.45
CA LEU A 274 6.99 13.24 23.94
C LEU A 274 6.69 13.12 25.43
N GLY A 275 6.31 11.92 25.90
CA GLY A 275 6.15 11.65 27.32
C GLY A 275 7.43 11.82 28.16
N ARG A 276 8.64 11.80 27.55
CA ARG A 276 9.91 12.09 28.23
C ARG A 276 10.29 13.57 28.23
N ILE A 277 9.86 14.35 27.24
CA ILE A 277 10.18 15.79 27.15
C ILE A 277 9.37 16.56 28.21
N VAL A 278 8.09 16.20 28.39
CA VAL A 278 7.24 16.75 29.46
C VAL A 278 7.74 16.36 30.86
N GLN A 279 8.54 15.29 30.96
CA GLN A 279 9.05 14.71 32.21
C GLN A 279 10.16 15.54 32.89
N GLY A 280 10.75 16.52 32.21
CA GLY A 280 11.83 17.35 32.77
C GLY A 280 11.40 18.26 33.91
N PHE A 281 10.09 18.50 34.10
CA PHE A 281 9.62 19.57 34.97
C PHE A 281 8.84 19.13 36.23
N MET A 282 8.10 18.01 36.25
CA MET A 282 7.33 17.60 37.46
C MET A 282 6.90 16.12 37.40
N THR A 283 7.34 15.31 38.37
CA THR A 283 6.85 13.93 38.73
C THR A 283 6.81 12.84 37.64
N ARG A 284 7.23 11.61 38.01
CA ARG A 284 7.30 10.44 37.11
C ARG A 284 5.91 9.89 36.76
N VAL A 285 5.23 10.48 35.80
CA VAL A 285 4.10 9.83 35.12
C VAL A 285 4.66 9.15 33.87
N GLY A 286 4.43 7.85 33.70
CA GLY A 286 4.87 7.12 32.51
C GLY A 286 4.25 7.74 31.26
N GLY A 287 5.04 8.00 30.21
CA GLY A 287 4.54 8.62 28.98
C GLY A 287 3.32 7.88 28.41
N VAL A 288 2.40 8.64 27.80
CA VAL A 288 1.20 8.07 27.17
C VAL A 288 1.63 7.09 26.07
N VAL A 289 1.31 5.82 26.25
CA VAL A 289 1.57 4.77 25.26
C VAL A 289 0.22 4.25 24.80
N ASP A 290 -0.09 4.42 23.52
CA ASP A 290 -1.19 3.68 22.89
C ASP A 290 -0.80 2.18 22.84
N PRO A 291 -1.49 1.30 23.59
CA PRO A 291 -1.13 -0.11 23.66
C PRO A 291 -1.33 -0.83 22.31
N HIS A 292 -2.30 -0.40 21.49
CA HIS A 292 -2.59 -0.99 20.19
C HIS A 292 -1.53 -0.63 19.15
N LEU A 293 -1.14 0.64 19.07
CA LEU A 293 -0.05 1.06 18.18
C LEU A 293 1.28 0.42 18.59
N GLN A 294 1.53 0.29 19.89
CA GLN A 294 2.69 -0.44 20.38
C GLN A 294 2.64 -1.91 19.98
N ALA A 295 1.50 -2.58 20.15
CA ALA A 295 1.33 -3.98 19.78
C ALA A 295 1.54 -4.18 18.27
N ILE A 296 0.94 -3.34 17.43
CA ILE A 296 1.14 -3.37 15.96
C ILE A 296 2.60 -3.10 15.61
N GLY A 297 3.22 -2.07 16.19
CA GLY A 297 4.62 -1.72 15.95
C GLY A 297 5.60 -2.83 16.38
N ASN A 298 5.22 -3.63 17.37
CA ASN A 298 5.98 -4.78 17.83
C ASN A 298 5.86 -6.00 16.89
N LEU A 299 4.90 -6.04 15.97
CA LEU A 299 4.78 -7.12 14.97
C LEU A 299 5.98 -7.16 14.00
N ALA A 300 6.76 -6.08 13.94
CA ALA A 300 8.04 -5.98 13.24
C ALA A 300 9.25 -6.29 14.12
N THR A 301 9.37 -7.56 14.53
CA THR A 301 10.54 -8.05 15.27
C THR A 301 11.75 -8.38 14.38
N GLY A 302 11.63 -8.32 13.04
CA GLY A 302 12.73 -8.51 12.08
C GLY A 302 13.18 -7.22 11.40
N LYS A 303 14.43 -7.17 10.91
CA LYS A 303 14.96 -6.03 10.13
C LYS A 303 14.16 -5.77 8.84
N ASP A 304 13.60 -6.81 8.25
CA ASP A 304 13.11 -6.76 6.85
C ASP A 304 11.58 -6.84 6.71
N TYR A 305 10.84 -6.90 7.83
CA TYR A 305 9.38 -6.94 7.84
C TYR A 305 8.77 -8.06 6.95
N HIS A 306 9.52 -9.12 6.63
CA HIS A 306 9.08 -10.18 5.71
C HIS A 306 7.75 -10.85 6.13
N ASN A 307 7.46 -10.88 7.43
CA ASN A 307 6.25 -11.47 7.99
C ASN A 307 5.23 -10.43 8.49
N ALA A 308 5.38 -9.14 8.15
CA ALA A 308 4.50 -8.08 8.68
C ALA A 308 3.02 -8.33 8.36
N ALA A 309 2.69 -8.73 7.13
CA ALA A 309 1.31 -9.06 6.74
C ALA A 309 0.73 -10.22 7.55
N ARG A 310 1.45 -11.34 7.64
CA ARG A 310 1.01 -12.51 8.43
C ARG A 310 0.82 -12.16 9.91
N ASN A 311 1.76 -11.41 10.48
CA ASN A 311 1.73 -11.02 11.88
C ASN A 311 0.60 -10.02 12.15
N LEU A 312 0.40 -9.04 11.25
CA LEU A 312 -0.71 -8.08 11.32
C LEU A 312 -2.05 -8.79 11.24
N HIS A 313 -2.21 -9.71 10.29
CA HIS A 313 -3.42 -10.51 10.17
C HIS A 313 -3.68 -11.32 11.45
N SER A 314 -2.66 -12.01 11.99
CA SER A 314 -2.79 -12.76 13.24
C SER A 314 -3.18 -11.87 14.42
N TYR A 315 -2.62 -10.65 14.48
CA TYR A 315 -2.97 -9.64 15.48
C TYR A 315 -4.42 -9.18 15.34
N LEU A 316 -4.88 -8.83 14.13
CA LEU A 316 -6.25 -8.39 13.90
C LEU A 316 -7.27 -9.45 14.32
N HIS A 317 -7.03 -10.72 13.97
CA HIS A 317 -7.89 -11.84 14.35
C HIS A 317 -7.89 -12.09 15.87
N SER A 318 -6.71 -12.15 16.50
CA SER A 318 -6.60 -12.41 17.94
C SER A 318 -7.18 -11.31 18.82
N ASN A 319 -7.32 -10.08 18.29
CA ASN A 319 -7.86 -8.93 19.01
C ASN A 319 -9.29 -8.55 18.57
N GLY A 320 -9.96 -9.39 17.76
CA GLY A 320 -11.33 -9.12 17.30
C GLY A 320 -11.45 -7.82 16.48
N LYS A 321 -10.39 -7.43 15.76
CA LYS A 321 -10.38 -6.25 14.88
C LYS A 321 -10.78 -6.59 13.44
N THR A 322 -11.34 -7.77 13.23
CA THR A 322 -11.91 -8.21 11.96
C THR A 322 -13.35 -7.76 11.86
N TYR A 323 -13.75 -7.28 10.70
CA TYR A 323 -15.15 -6.98 10.44
C TYR A 323 -15.95 -8.29 10.32
N PRO A 324 -17.03 -8.51 11.10
CA PRO A 324 -17.63 -9.83 11.31
C PRO A 324 -18.60 -10.24 10.19
N VAL A 325 -18.18 -10.11 8.92
CA VAL A 325 -19.05 -10.42 7.78
C VAL A 325 -19.15 -11.94 7.59
N PRO A 326 -20.37 -12.51 7.53
CA PRO A 326 -20.55 -13.92 7.27
C PRO A 326 -19.95 -14.35 5.92
N ILE A 327 -19.07 -15.34 5.95
CA ILE A 327 -18.56 -16.00 4.75
C ILE A 327 -19.52 -17.13 4.40
N SER A 328 -20.14 -17.02 3.24
CA SER A 328 -21.01 -18.05 2.67
C SER A 328 -20.22 -19.02 1.80
N ALA A 329 -20.88 -20.06 1.29
CA ALA A 329 -20.27 -20.95 0.31
C ALA A 329 -21.25 -21.32 -0.80
N THR A 330 -20.75 -21.38 -2.03
CA THR A 330 -21.51 -21.85 -3.20
C THR A 330 -20.87 -23.09 -3.78
N ARG A 331 -21.69 -24.00 -4.33
CA ARG A 331 -21.22 -25.27 -4.87
C ARG A 331 -20.62 -25.05 -6.26
N LEU A 332 -19.29 -25.03 -6.36
CA LEU A 332 -18.57 -24.80 -7.61
C LEU A 332 -17.91 -26.07 -8.14
N ARG A 333 -17.89 -26.23 -9.46
CA ARG A 333 -17.04 -27.20 -10.16
C ARG A 333 -15.70 -26.52 -10.43
N LEU A 334 -14.62 -27.02 -9.82
CA LEU A 334 -13.28 -26.49 -9.94
C LEU A 334 -12.36 -27.50 -10.61
N ARG A 335 -11.32 -26.99 -11.28
CA ARG A 335 -10.21 -27.81 -11.75
C ARG A 335 -9.23 -28.08 -10.60
N ARG A 336 -8.71 -29.30 -10.50
CA ARG A 336 -7.60 -29.58 -9.57
C ARG A 336 -6.31 -28.93 -10.09
N PRO A 337 -5.53 -28.21 -9.26
CA PRO A 337 -4.32 -27.50 -9.69
C PRO A 337 -3.20 -28.38 -10.28
N LYS A 338 -3.24 -29.70 -10.07
CA LYS A 338 -2.18 -30.62 -10.55
C LYS A 338 -2.32 -30.90 -12.05
N LYS A 339 -1.19 -31.11 -12.74
CA LYS A 339 -1.18 -31.57 -14.14
C LYS A 339 -1.98 -32.87 -14.27
N GLY A 340 -2.97 -32.89 -15.16
CA GLY A 340 -3.92 -34.01 -15.30
C GLY A 340 -5.02 -34.09 -14.22
N GLY A 341 -5.12 -33.09 -13.34
CA GLY A 341 -6.16 -33.01 -12.33
C GLY A 341 -7.53 -32.82 -12.96
N GLY A 342 -8.42 -33.81 -12.78
CA GLY A 342 -9.83 -33.71 -13.20
C GLY A 342 -10.59 -32.59 -12.47
N GLU A 343 -11.84 -32.40 -12.86
CA GLU A 343 -12.76 -31.50 -12.17
C GLU A 343 -13.26 -32.11 -10.85
N PHE A 344 -13.55 -31.28 -9.86
CA PHE A 344 -14.21 -31.70 -8.62
C PHE A 344 -15.20 -30.62 -8.17
N THR A 345 -16.23 -31.03 -7.45
CA THR A 345 -17.20 -30.10 -6.88
C THR A 345 -16.88 -29.84 -5.41
N THR A 346 -16.88 -28.58 -5.00
CA THR A 346 -16.67 -28.19 -3.61
C THR A 346 -17.54 -26.99 -3.24
N ASN A 347 -17.78 -26.81 -1.95
CA ASN A 347 -18.34 -25.58 -1.42
C ASN A 347 -17.21 -24.52 -1.40
N TYR A 348 -17.29 -23.56 -2.30
CA TYR A 348 -16.30 -22.51 -2.48
C TYR A 348 -16.71 -21.27 -1.69
N PRO A 349 -15.80 -20.65 -0.91
CA PRO A 349 -16.13 -19.50 -0.10
C PRO A 349 -16.41 -18.27 -0.96
N LEU A 350 -17.45 -17.52 -0.59
CA LEU A 350 -17.77 -16.20 -1.12
C LEU A 350 -18.46 -15.35 -0.04
N ILE A 351 -18.39 -14.05 -0.19
CA ILE A 351 -19.08 -13.09 0.66
C ILE A 351 -20.14 -12.41 -0.18
N TYR A 352 -21.40 -12.63 0.18
CA TYR A 352 -22.52 -11.99 -0.50
C TYR A 352 -22.58 -10.50 -0.18
N LEU A 353 -23.05 -9.70 -1.14
CA LEU A 353 -23.28 -8.27 -0.90
C LEU A 353 -24.31 -8.08 0.20
N SER A 354 -25.33 -8.93 0.26
CA SER A 354 -26.34 -8.88 1.34
C SER A 354 -25.73 -9.04 2.73
N SER A 355 -24.66 -9.83 2.85
CA SER A 355 -23.92 -10.02 4.11
C SER A 355 -23.10 -8.77 4.46
N TRP A 356 -22.43 -8.17 3.48
CA TRP A 356 -21.74 -6.89 3.66
C TRP A 356 -22.71 -5.78 4.07
N MET A 357 -23.81 -5.62 3.32
CA MET A 357 -24.80 -4.57 3.57
C MET A 357 -25.40 -4.67 4.97
N ARG A 358 -25.76 -5.88 5.41
CA ARG A 358 -26.30 -6.09 6.77
C ARG A 358 -25.34 -5.56 7.83
N CYS A 359 -24.08 -6.03 7.81
CA CYS A 359 -23.09 -5.60 8.80
C CYS A 359 -22.85 -4.08 8.74
N ILE A 360 -22.58 -3.54 7.54
CA ILE A 360 -22.23 -2.13 7.36
C ILE A 360 -23.37 -1.21 7.81
N LEU A 361 -24.60 -1.51 7.43
CA LEU A 361 -25.75 -0.68 7.78
C LEU A 361 -26.14 -0.83 9.26
N GLU A 362 -25.92 -1.98 9.89
CA GLU A 362 -26.09 -2.14 11.34
C GLU A 362 -25.08 -1.28 12.14
N ASP A 363 -23.87 -1.09 11.60
CA ASP A 363 -22.81 -0.32 12.26
C ASP A 363 -22.86 1.20 11.98
N GLY A 364 -23.71 1.66 11.06
CA GLY A 364 -23.88 3.09 10.77
C GLY A 364 -24.13 3.39 9.30
N GLY A 365 -23.64 2.56 8.38
CA GLY A 365 -23.95 2.65 6.96
C GLY A 365 -23.07 3.60 6.13
N GLU A 366 -22.17 4.39 6.74
CA GLU A 366 -21.43 5.49 6.10
C GLU A 366 -20.74 5.08 4.81
N PHE A 367 -20.16 3.88 4.79
CA PHE A 367 -19.48 3.34 3.61
C PHE A 367 -20.42 3.16 2.41
N LEU A 368 -21.67 2.75 2.63
CA LEU A 368 -22.67 2.50 1.58
C LEU A 368 -23.58 3.70 1.32
N LEU A 369 -23.67 4.62 2.28
CA LEU A 369 -24.60 5.75 2.27
C LEU A 369 -23.89 7.08 1.95
N GLY A 370 -22.73 7.03 1.31
CA GLY A 370 -22.02 8.23 0.86
C GLY A 370 -21.52 9.14 1.98
N GLY A 371 -21.12 8.55 3.10
CA GLY A 371 -20.64 9.26 4.30
C GLY A 371 -21.72 9.58 5.33
N TRP A 372 -23.00 9.41 4.97
CA TRP A 372 -24.13 9.61 5.87
C TRP A 372 -24.41 8.37 6.70
N THR A 373 -24.98 8.57 7.88
CA THR A 373 -25.37 7.45 8.74
C THR A 373 -26.82 7.02 8.51
N THR A 374 -27.21 5.83 8.97
CA THR A 374 -28.59 5.33 8.89
C THR A 374 -29.61 6.21 9.63
N ASP A 375 -29.17 7.01 10.60
CA ASP A 375 -29.98 8.01 11.31
C ASP A 375 -30.16 9.34 10.55
N GLN A 376 -29.57 9.46 9.36
CA GLN A 376 -29.66 10.61 8.48
C GLN A 376 -30.40 10.26 7.17
N PRO A 377 -31.66 9.78 7.25
CA PRO A 377 -32.40 9.32 6.08
C PRO A 377 -32.68 10.41 5.08
N ARG A 378 -32.82 11.67 5.50
CA ARG A 378 -33.10 12.76 4.57
C ARG A 378 -31.93 12.98 3.62
N GLU A 379 -30.72 12.95 4.14
CA GLU A 379 -29.48 13.28 3.47
C GLU A 379 -29.13 12.22 2.42
N TYR A 380 -29.04 10.95 2.82
CA TYR A 380 -28.70 9.88 1.87
C TYR A 380 -29.82 9.62 0.86
N LYS A 381 -31.10 9.77 1.24
CA LYS A 381 -32.23 9.64 0.29
C LYS A 381 -32.17 10.70 -0.78
N ALA A 382 -31.93 11.95 -0.40
CA ALA A 382 -31.80 13.05 -1.36
C ALA A 382 -30.62 12.81 -2.32
N MET A 383 -29.51 12.27 -1.82
CA MET A 383 -28.35 11.89 -2.63
C MET A 383 -28.70 10.76 -3.63
N PHE A 384 -29.34 9.67 -3.17
CA PHE A 384 -29.74 8.58 -4.07
C PHE A 384 -30.79 9.03 -5.10
N ALA A 385 -31.75 9.89 -4.70
CA ALA A 385 -32.71 10.48 -5.62
C ALA A 385 -32.01 11.24 -6.75
N ARG A 386 -31.05 12.11 -6.43
CA ARG A 386 -30.26 12.84 -7.43
C ARG A 386 -29.44 11.93 -8.32
N PHE A 387 -28.83 10.88 -7.76
CA PHE A 387 -28.08 9.91 -8.54
C PHE A 387 -28.98 9.25 -9.60
N TRP A 388 -30.13 8.71 -9.18
CA TRP A 388 -31.03 8.00 -10.09
C TRP A 388 -31.74 8.92 -11.08
N ASP A 389 -32.05 10.15 -10.71
CA ASP A 389 -32.57 11.16 -11.64
C ASP A 389 -31.57 11.45 -12.76
N ARG A 390 -30.29 11.62 -12.43
CA ARG A 390 -29.23 11.85 -13.43
C ARG A 390 -28.89 10.62 -14.26
N TYR A 391 -28.91 9.44 -13.64
CA TYR A 391 -28.61 8.18 -14.32
C TYR A 391 -29.67 7.81 -15.36
N GLU A 392 -30.89 8.35 -15.25
CA GLU A 392 -31.97 8.09 -16.21
C GLU A 392 -31.58 8.59 -17.59
N CYS A 393 -30.90 9.74 -17.67
CA CYS A 393 -30.35 10.26 -18.91
C CYS A 393 -29.28 9.36 -19.56
N VAL A 394 -28.64 8.47 -18.78
CA VAL A 394 -27.61 7.54 -19.27
C VAL A 394 -28.23 6.22 -19.71
N ASN A 395 -29.20 5.70 -18.95
CA ASN A 395 -29.85 4.42 -19.24
C ASN A 395 -31.32 4.42 -18.77
N GLN A 396 -32.21 4.93 -19.62
CA GLN A 396 -33.66 4.97 -19.37
C GLN A 396 -34.29 3.57 -19.29
N GLU A 397 -33.67 2.56 -19.92
CA GLU A 397 -34.13 1.17 -19.94
C GLU A 397 -33.69 0.38 -18.70
N HIS A 398 -33.05 1.01 -17.73
CA HIS A 398 -32.64 0.32 -16.53
C HIS A 398 -33.86 -0.13 -15.69
N PRO A 399 -33.92 -1.39 -15.20
CA PRO A 399 -35.06 -1.94 -14.43
C PRO A 399 -35.52 -1.14 -13.22
N ILE A 400 -34.66 -0.29 -12.68
CA ILE A 400 -35.03 0.58 -11.57
C ILE A 400 -36.15 1.57 -11.91
N TYR A 401 -36.28 2.01 -13.18
CA TYR A 401 -37.27 3.03 -13.54
C TYR A 401 -38.68 2.46 -13.72
N PHE A 402 -38.79 1.19 -14.08
CA PHE A 402 -40.08 0.52 -14.30
C PHE A 402 -40.47 -0.47 -13.21
N GLU A 403 -39.52 -1.06 -12.48
CA GLU A 403 -39.83 -1.99 -11.38
C GLU A 403 -39.86 -1.32 -10.01
N LYS A 404 -39.26 -0.13 -9.85
CA LYS A 404 -39.20 0.58 -8.57
C LYS A 404 -39.89 1.93 -8.62
N THR A 405 -40.72 2.16 -7.61
CA THR A 405 -41.33 3.48 -7.36
C THR A 405 -40.25 4.51 -7.06
N TRP A 406 -40.59 5.79 -7.23
CA TRP A 406 -39.70 6.90 -6.88
C TRP A 406 -39.20 6.83 -5.42
N GLU A 407 -40.08 6.48 -4.48
CA GLU A 407 -39.71 6.36 -3.07
C GLU A 407 -38.73 5.19 -2.84
N GLN A 408 -38.93 4.05 -3.51
CA GLN A 408 -37.99 2.94 -3.48
C GLN A 408 -36.62 3.30 -4.08
N ARG A 409 -36.58 4.13 -5.12
CA ARG A 409 -35.34 4.65 -5.71
C ARG A 409 -34.51 5.46 -4.73
N MET A 410 -35.16 6.22 -3.83
CA MET A 410 -34.47 6.94 -2.75
C MET A 410 -33.81 6.03 -1.71
N HIS A 411 -34.18 4.75 -1.67
CA HIS A 411 -33.56 3.74 -0.82
C HIS A 411 -32.62 2.81 -1.59
N CYS A 412 -32.38 3.10 -2.88
CA CYS A 412 -31.66 2.23 -3.77
C CYS A 412 -30.17 2.62 -3.84
N ILE A 413 -29.30 1.78 -3.29
CA ILE A 413 -27.85 2.01 -3.28
C ILE A 413 -27.28 1.61 -4.65
N PRO A 414 -26.63 2.53 -5.38
CA PRO A 414 -26.02 2.22 -6.66
C PRO A 414 -24.71 1.45 -6.47
N ILE A 415 -24.64 0.24 -7.01
CA ILE A 415 -23.49 -0.66 -6.89
C ILE A 415 -23.05 -1.12 -8.29
N ALA A 416 -21.75 -1.14 -8.52
CA ALA A 416 -21.13 -1.86 -9.62
C ALA A 416 -20.53 -3.19 -9.12
N VAL A 417 -20.50 -4.18 -10.02
CA VAL A 417 -19.69 -5.39 -9.84
C VAL A 417 -18.40 -5.18 -10.61
N HIS A 418 -17.28 -5.50 -9.98
CA HIS A 418 -15.97 -5.34 -10.56
C HIS A 418 -15.18 -6.65 -10.44
N GLY A 419 -14.83 -7.21 -11.60
CA GLY A 419 -13.91 -8.32 -11.74
C GLY A 419 -12.55 -7.82 -12.25
N ASP A 420 -11.47 -8.30 -11.63
CA ASP A 420 -10.09 -8.01 -12.05
C ASP A 420 -9.26 -9.30 -12.03
N GLU A 421 -8.38 -9.47 -13.02
CA GLU A 421 -7.43 -10.57 -13.07
C GLU A 421 -6.03 -10.07 -12.70
N GLY A 422 -5.74 -10.17 -11.41
CA GLY A 422 -4.45 -9.79 -10.84
C GLY A 422 -3.45 -10.95 -10.83
N ARG A 423 -2.25 -10.67 -10.31
CA ARG A 423 -1.24 -11.71 -10.01
C ARG A 423 -1.00 -11.78 -8.50
N GLY A 424 -1.13 -12.98 -7.94
CA GLY A 424 -0.78 -13.22 -6.54
C GLY A 424 0.73 -13.19 -6.29
N LEU A 425 1.15 -13.37 -5.03
CA LEU A 425 2.57 -13.37 -4.61
C LEU A 425 3.43 -14.39 -5.40
N GLY A 426 2.83 -15.49 -5.85
CA GLY A 426 3.48 -16.51 -6.69
C GLY A 426 3.47 -16.21 -8.19
N LYS A 427 3.13 -14.99 -8.61
CA LYS A 427 2.93 -14.57 -10.02
C LYS A 427 1.86 -15.35 -10.78
N HIS A 428 1.08 -16.18 -10.09
CA HIS A 428 -0.06 -16.89 -10.66
C HIS A 428 -1.25 -15.93 -10.82
N PRO A 429 -1.96 -15.98 -11.96
CA PRO A 429 -3.17 -15.19 -12.16
C PRO A 429 -4.26 -15.58 -11.15
N VAL A 430 -5.00 -14.58 -10.69
CA VAL A 430 -6.08 -14.72 -9.72
C VAL A 430 -7.20 -13.78 -10.12
N LEU A 431 -8.39 -14.33 -10.34
CA LEU A 431 -9.61 -13.54 -10.47
C LEU A 431 -10.02 -13.04 -9.08
N VAL A 432 -10.27 -11.74 -8.98
CA VAL A 432 -10.85 -11.09 -7.81
C VAL A 432 -12.15 -10.45 -8.24
N GLU A 433 -13.25 -10.86 -7.60
CA GLU A 433 -14.56 -10.24 -7.79
C GLU A 433 -14.89 -9.41 -6.56
N SER A 434 -15.45 -8.22 -6.79
CA SER A 434 -15.77 -7.26 -5.74
C SER A 434 -16.99 -6.43 -6.09
N TYR A 435 -17.64 -5.89 -5.06
CA TYR A 435 -18.71 -4.91 -5.18
C TYR A 435 -18.14 -3.52 -4.94
N GLN A 436 -18.56 -2.55 -5.74
CA GLN A 436 -18.10 -1.18 -5.63
C GLN A 436 -19.30 -0.24 -5.55
N PRO A 437 -19.54 0.44 -4.41
CA PRO A 437 -20.52 1.51 -4.37
C PRO A 437 -20.18 2.59 -5.39
N LEU A 438 -21.14 3.10 -6.15
CA LEU A 438 -20.82 4.17 -7.12
C LEU A 438 -20.64 5.53 -6.45
N LEU A 439 -21.25 5.71 -5.28
CA LEU A 439 -21.11 6.89 -4.44
C LEU A 439 -20.08 6.59 -3.35
N PRO A 440 -18.94 7.30 -3.31
CA PRO A 440 -17.92 7.06 -2.29
C PRO A 440 -18.39 7.55 -0.93
N TRP A 441 -17.80 7.00 0.14
CA TRP A 441 -18.05 7.43 1.53
C TRP A 441 -17.72 8.92 1.79
N SER A 442 -16.97 9.56 0.89
CA SER A 442 -16.65 10.99 0.97
C SER A 442 -17.70 11.90 0.30
N GLY A 443 -18.78 11.32 -0.23
CA GLY A 443 -19.93 12.02 -0.79
C GLY A 443 -20.01 12.03 -2.31
N GLU A 444 -21.17 12.41 -2.85
CA GLU A 444 -21.51 12.33 -4.29
C GLU A 444 -20.65 13.18 -5.23
N ASN A 445 -19.89 14.14 -4.71
CA ASN A 445 -19.06 15.05 -5.49
C ASN A 445 -17.62 14.55 -5.67
N GLN A 446 -17.31 13.32 -5.23
CA GLN A 446 -16.01 12.71 -5.41
C GLN A 446 -16.11 11.46 -6.27
N LEU A 447 -15.07 11.18 -7.04
CA LEU A 447 -14.98 9.94 -7.82
C LEU A 447 -14.60 8.80 -6.89
N ASN A 448 -15.34 7.69 -6.93
CA ASN A 448 -15.00 6.50 -6.15
C ASN A 448 -13.74 5.76 -6.66
N MET A 449 -13.04 6.33 -7.64
CA MET A 449 -11.70 5.88 -8.07
C MET A 449 -10.57 6.61 -7.35
N VAL A 450 -10.88 7.67 -6.59
CA VAL A 450 -9.87 8.41 -5.81
C VAL A 450 -9.63 7.66 -4.50
N GLY A 451 -8.59 6.84 -4.48
CA GLY A 451 -8.17 6.08 -3.31
C GLY A 451 -7.79 4.64 -3.65
N HIS A 452 -7.39 3.87 -2.63
CA HIS A 452 -7.06 2.46 -2.83
C HIS A 452 -8.34 1.61 -2.88
N SER A 453 -8.36 0.60 -3.76
CA SER A 453 -9.45 -0.38 -3.87
C SER A 453 -9.86 -1.06 -2.55
N PHE A 454 -9.01 -1.10 -1.52
CA PHE A 454 -9.35 -1.69 -0.22
C PHE A 454 -10.31 -0.82 0.60
N THR A 455 -10.40 0.47 0.28
CA THR A 455 -11.27 1.42 0.95
C THR A 455 -12.47 1.82 0.09
N THR A 456 -12.58 1.28 -1.13
CA THR A 456 -13.65 1.63 -2.07
C THR A 456 -14.42 0.42 -2.59
N ARG A 457 -13.95 -0.81 -2.30
CA ARG A 457 -14.56 -2.06 -2.77
C ARG A 457 -14.75 -3.07 -1.64
N LEU A 458 -15.80 -3.87 -1.77
CA LEU A 458 -16.17 -4.96 -0.88
C LEU A 458 -15.84 -6.28 -1.57
N LEU A 459 -14.97 -7.10 -0.97
CA LEU A 459 -14.57 -8.37 -1.57
C LEU A 459 -15.76 -9.31 -1.68
N ALA A 460 -16.02 -9.84 -2.88
CA ALA A 460 -16.99 -10.92 -3.08
C ALA A 460 -16.28 -12.27 -2.99
N CYS A 461 -15.25 -12.48 -3.80
CA CYS A 461 -14.46 -13.71 -3.76
C CYS A 461 -13.11 -13.55 -4.48
N ILE A 462 -12.30 -14.61 -4.35
CA ILE A 462 -10.99 -14.73 -5.01
C ILE A 462 -10.94 -16.13 -5.61
N LEU A 463 -10.63 -16.27 -6.90
CA LEU A 463 -10.51 -17.56 -7.59
C LEU A 463 -9.15 -17.67 -8.30
N PRO A 464 -8.25 -18.57 -7.86
CA PRO A 464 -7.00 -18.80 -8.58
C PRO A 464 -7.26 -19.37 -9.97
N SER A 465 -6.52 -18.90 -10.98
CA SER A 465 -6.59 -19.39 -12.37
C SER A 465 -6.42 -20.89 -12.54
N GLN A 466 -5.63 -21.53 -11.66
CA GLN A 466 -5.44 -22.98 -11.65
C GLN A 466 -6.72 -23.76 -11.33
N CYS A 467 -7.72 -23.09 -10.73
CA CYS A 467 -9.01 -23.64 -10.36
C CYS A 467 -10.09 -23.40 -11.42
N TYR A 468 -9.78 -22.67 -12.51
CA TYR A 468 -10.73 -22.46 -13.61
C TYR A 468 -11.04 -23.81 -14.28
N ALA A 469 -12.29 -24.24 -14.18
CA ALA A 469 -12.81 -25.41 -14.89
C ALA A 469 -12.95 -25.09 -16.38
N LYS A 470 -13.05 -26.12 -17.21
CA LYS A 470 -13.24 -25.93 -18.66
C LYS A 470 -14.60 -25.27 -18.93
N HIS A 471 -14.66 -24.44 -19.97
CA HIS A 471 -15.86 -23.69 -20.36
C HIS A 471 -16.40 -22.83 -19.21
N ASP A 472 -15.50 -22.21 -18.46
CA ASP A 472 -15.79 -21.20 -17.43
C ASP A 472 -16.78 -21.60 -16.33
N LYS A 473 -17.09 -22.90 -16.19
CA LYS A 473 -18.04 -23.43 -15.18
C LYS A 473 -17.76 -22.97 -13.75
N SER A 474 -16.50 -22.74 -13.40
CA SER A 474 -16.12 -22.19 -12.08
C SER A 474 -16.60 -20.75 -11.93
N VAL A 475 -16.39 -19.94 -12.97
CA VAL A 475 -16.71 -18.50 -13.00
C VAL A 475 -18.22 -18.32 -13.16
N ASP A 476 -18.86 -19.07 -14.07
CA ASP A 476 -20.33 -19.04 -14.25
C ASP A 476 -21.06 -19.40 -12.95
N GLY A 477 -20.63 -20.45 -12.25
CA GLY A 477 -21.25 -20.84 -10.98
C GLY A 477 -21.09 -19.78 -9.90
N LEU A 478 -20.01 -19.00 -9.94
CA LEU A 478 -19.73 -17.92 -9.02
C LEU A 478 -20.56 -16.68 -9.36
N HIS A 479 -20.58 -16.27 -10.63
CA HIS A 479 -21.41 -15.18 -11.13
C HIS A 479 -22.90 -15.47 -10.96
N GLN A 480 -23.34 -16.71 -11.14
CA GLN A 480 -24.72 -17.11 -10.86
C GLN A 480 -25.06 -16.94 -9.37
N ALA A 481 -24.14 -17.31 -8.47
CA ALA A 481 -24.35 -17.14 -7.04
C ALA A 481 -24.43 -15.65 -6.66
N MET A 482 -23.54 -14.81 -7.21
CA MET A 482 -23.57 -13.36 -7.03
C MET A 482 -24.85 -12.74 -7.61
N SER A 483 -25.22 -13.12 -8.84
CA SER A 483 -26.42 -12.64 -9.53
C SER A 483 -27.70 -12.97 -8.75
N ASN A 484 -27.79 -14.17 -8.18
CA ASN A 484 -28.93 -14.55 -7.33
C ASN A 484 -29.04 -13.67 -6.08
N ASP A 485 -27.92 -13.34 -5.42
CA ASP A 485 -27.91 -12.44 -4.26
C ASP A 485 -28.27 -11.00 -4.66
N LEU A 486 -27.70 -10.51 -5.76
CA LEU A 486 -27.99 -9.18 -6.30
C LEU A 486 -29.46 -9.05 -6.72
N ARG A 487 -30.04 -10.07 -7.37
CA ARG A 487 -31.46 -10.10 -7.71
C ARG A 487 -32.32 -10.09 -6.45
N ALA A 488 -31.99 -10.89 -5.44
CA ALA A 488 -32.71 -10.89 -4.17
C ALA A 488 -32.67 -9.51 -3.48
N LEU A 489 -31.53 -8.84 -3.51
CA LEU A 489 -31.38 -7.46 -3.00
C LEU A 489 -32.17 -6.45 -3.84
N PHE A 490 -32.19 -6.59 -5.16
CA PHE A 490 -33.00 -5.72 -6.02
C PHE A 490 -34.49 -5.90 -5.74
N GLU A 491 -34.98 -7.15 -5.64
CA GLU A 491 -36.39 -7.45 -5.45
C GLU A 491 -36.89 -7.13 -4.04
N LYS A 492 -36.15 -7.60 -3.01
CA LYS A 492 -36.61 -7.65 -1.62
C LYS A 492 -35.87 -6.67 -0.71
N GLY A 493 -34.71 -6.19 -1.14
CA GLY A 493 -33.81 -5.39 -0.33
C GLY A 493 -33.16 -6.16 0.82
N VAL A 494 -32.35 -5.46 1.61
CA VAL A 494 -31.87 -5.94 2.92
C VAL A 494 -32.63 -5.23 4.03
N SER A 495 -33.05 -6.01 5.02
CA SER A 495 -33.66 -5.50 6.25
C SER A 495 -32.63 -5.41 7.35
N VAL A 496 -32.46 -4.21 7.91
CA VAL A 496 -31.52 -3.95 9.00
C VAL A 496 -32.22 -3.21 10.14
N GLU A 497 -31.85 -3.57 11.37
CA GLU A 497 -32.30 -2.89 12.57
C GLU A 497 -31.19 -1.93 13.01
N ALA A 498 -31.25 -0.71 12.50
CA ALA A 498 -30.18 0.26 12.73
C ALA A 498 -30.44 1.02 14.02
N ARG A 499 -29.60 0.81 15.05
CA ARG A 499 -29.53 1.64 16.28
C ARG A 499 -30.89 2.02 16.91
N GLY A 500 -31.87 1.12 16.88
CA GLY A 500 -33.21 1.36 17.45
C GLY A 500 -34.16 2.22 16.60
N LEU A 501 -33.79 2.58 15.37
CA LEU A 501 -34.58 3.41 14.45
C LEU A 501 -35.55 2.60 13.58
N GLY A 502 -35.68 1.30 13.84
CA GLY A 502 -36.59 0.40 13.13
C GLY A 502 -35.96 -0.32 11.95
N ARG A 503 -36.81 -1.02 11.19
CA ARG A 503 -36.42 -1.87 10.07
C ARG A 503 -36.38 -1.05 8.78
N PHE A 504 -35.19 -0.90 8.20
CA PHE A 504 -35.01 -0.25 6.90
C PHE A 504 -34.96 -1.29 5.79
N ILE A 505 -35.57 -1.02 4.63
CA ILE A 505 -35.41 -1.84 3.42
C ILE A 505 -34.56 -1.05 2.43
N PHE A 506 -33.33 -1.49 2.20
CA PHE A 506 -32.46 -0.91 1.18
C PHE A 506 -32.47 -1.78 -0.06
N ILE A 507 -32.72 -1.15 -1.20
CA ILE A 507 -32.76 -1.81 -2.51
C ILE A 507 -31.38 -1.63 -3.16
N MET A 508 -30.95 -2.56 -3.99
CA MET A 508 -29.71 -2.44 -4.76
C MET A 508 -30.04 -2.13 -6.21
N GLY A 509 -29.32 -1.20 -6.83
CA GLY A 509 -29.42 -0.91 -8.26
C GLY A 509 -28.08 -1.16 -8.93
N LEU A 510 -28.07 -1.97 -9.99
CA LEU A 510 -26.84 -2.42 -10.65
C LEU A 510 -26.52 -1.51 -11.84
N ALA A 511 -25.49 -0.67 -11.75
CA ALA A 511 -24.93 -0.09 -12.97
C ALA A 511 -23.87 -1.05 -13.51
N ALA A 512 -24.16 -1.70 -14.64
CA ALA A 512 -23.14 -2.45 -15.35
C ALA A 512 -22.15 -1.48 -15.98
N ILE A 513 -20.89 -1.53 -15.56
CA ILE A 513 -19.78 -0.92 -16.29
C ILE A 513 -19.12 -2.07 -17.03
N GLY A 514 -19.36 -2.17 -18.34
CA GLY A 514 -18.61 -3.08 -19.19
C GLY A 514 -17.13 -2.70 -19.16
N ILE A 515 -16.26 -3.68 -18.91
CA ILE A 515 -14.82 -3.58 -19.17
C ILE A 515 -14.58 -4.01 -20.60
#